data_AF-A0A1V5XQR3-F1
#
_entry.id   AF-A0A1V5XQR3-F1
#
_cell.length_a   1.000
_cell.length_b   1.000
_cell.length_c   1.000
_cell.angle_alpha   90.00
_cell.angle_beta   90.00
_cell.angle_gamma   90.00
#
_symmetry.space_group_name_H-M   'P 1'
#
loop_
_entity.id
_entity.type
_entity.pdbx_description
1 polymer ?
#
loop_
_entity_poly.entity_id
_entity_poly.type
_entity_poly.pdbx_seq_one_letter_code
_entity_poly.pdbx_strand_id
1 'polypeptide(L)'
;MQFTSWMRMAGLVLLAAGCCKNTSEQTPQPVPDPPVGRIDSPIVNTVDTPVPPSPPPPTPAGTMTDPNRPGRGLDGLPAIIPPPNSTVPTIAEWDAAPWEITVSRSTPLGCETKMVREWLRVSCRDENTDGGKVLGLSIEQKGGVQAYVYERKGVASLVVQVVKGKKHVTRFRWTDRTQRLVVDWTSLGPRPTIAFTD
;
A
#
# COMPACT_ATOMS: atom_id res chain seq x y z
N MET A 1 70.39 6.85 6.31
CA MET A 1 70.45 6.51 7.75
C MET A 1 69.02 6.31 8.25
N GLN A 2 68.74 5.09 8.72
CA GLN A 2 67.56 4.59 9.50
C GLN A 2 66.16 4.76 8.87
N PHE A 3 65.41 3.77 8.36
CA PHE A 3 65.05 2.37 8.72
C PHE A 3 64.26 2.17 10.03
N THR A 4 62.94 1.99 9.87
CA THR A 4 62.02 1.08 10.63
C THR A 4 60.63 1.22 9.98
N SER A 5 60.15 0.37 9.07
CA SER A 5 59.84 -1.08 9.15
C SER A 5 58.93 -1.42 10.33
N TRP A 6 57.65 -1.71 10.04
CA TRP A 6 56.84 -2.67 10.78
C TRP A 6 56.06 -3.54 9.79
N MET A 7 56.54 -4.76 9.64
CA MET A 7 55.82 -5.93 9.15
C MET A 7 56.02 -7.05 10.17
N ARG A 8 54.92 -7.61 10.67
CA ARG A 8 54.80 -8.91 11.34
C ARG A 8 53.34 -9.34 11.20
N MET A 9 52.94 -10.58 10.95
CA MET A 9 53.57 -11.83 10.53
C MET A 9 52.40 -12.72 10.08
N ALA A 10 52.64 -13.56 9.08
CA ALA A 10 51.75 -14.68 8.74
C ALA A 10 51.81 -15.76 9.84
N GLY A 11 50.68 -16.43 10.08
CA GLY A 11 50.59 -17.63 10.91
C GLY A 11 49.61 -18.62 10.30
N LEU A 12 50.14 -19.48 9.42
CA LEU A 12 49.49 -20.69 8.91
C LEU A 12 49.67 -21.80 9.95
N VAL A 13 48.59 -22.48 10.35
CA VAL A 13 48.67 -23.83 10.95
C VAL A 13 47.64 -24.72 10.25
N LEU A 14 48.15 -25.79 9.64
CA LEU A 14 47.43 -26.85 8.94
C LEU A 14 47.26 -28.08 9.87
N LEU A 15 46.09 -28.72 9.71
CA LEU A 15 45.78 -30.16 9.79
C LEU A 15 45.97 -30.94 11.11
N ALA A 16 44.86 -31.50 11.59
CA ALA A 16 44.81 -32.91 12.00
C ALA A 16 43.43 -33.51 11.67
N ALA A 17 43.46 -34.60 10.91
CA ALA A 17 42.34 -35.49 10.63
C ALA A 17 42.02 -36.37 11.85
N GLY A 18 40.76 -36.78 11.98
CA GLY A 18 40.33 -37.73 13.01
C GLY A 18 38.84 -38.04 12.97
N CYS A 19 38.45 -38.99 12.12
CA CYS A 19 37.15 -39.66 12.13
C CYS A 19 37.01 -40.58 13.35
N CYS A 20 35.82 -40.61 13.97
CA CYS A 20 35.03 -41.81 14.29
C CYS A 20 33.81 -41.38 15.16
N LYS A 21 32.59 -41.39 14.63
CA LYS A 21 31.65 -42.54 14.59
C LYS A 21 30.94 -42.76 15.93
N ASN A 22 29.68 -42.32 16.00
CA ASN A 22 28.59 -43.08 16.64
C ASN A 22 27.22 -42.57 16.19
N THR A 23 26.69 -43.29 15.20
CA THR A 23 25.31 -43.77 15.07
C THR A 23 24.34 -43.37 16.17
N SER A 24 23.22 -42.75 15.78
CA SER A 24 21.90 -43.40 15.81
C SER A 24 20.92 -42.58 14.97
N GLU A 25 20.63 -43.09 13.78
CA GLU A 25 19.38 -42.80 13.07
C GLU A 25 18.23 -43.21 13.97
N GLN A 26 17.34 -42.27 14.30
CA GLN A 26 16.05 -42.60 14.87
C GLN A 26 14.99 -42.32 13.82
N THR A 27 14.71 -43.35 13.03
CA THR A 27 13.52 -43.47 12.19
C THR A 27 12.29 -43.31 13.08
N PRO A 28 11.35 -42.38 12.79
CA PRO A 28 10.08 -42.35 13.50
C PRO A 28 9.32 -43.66 13.22
N GLN A 29 9.02 -44.43 14.26
CA GLN A 29 8.17 -45.61 14.14
C GLN A 29 6.72 -45.19 13.80
N PRO A 30 5.98 -45.99 13.01
CA PRO A 30 4.56 -45.76 12.76
C PRO A 30 3.76 -45.93 14.06
N VAL A 31 2.94 -44.94 14.40
CA VAL A 31 1.98 -45.03 15.50
C VAL A 31 0.88 -46.02 15.11
N PRO A 32 0.52 -47.00 15.96
CA PRO A 32 -0.60 -47.90 15.66
C PRO A 32 -1.94 -47.16 15.68
N ASP A 33 -2.77 -47.42 14.66
CA ASP A 33 -4.12 -46.88 14.55
C ASP A 33 -5.03 -47.36 15.70
N PRO A 34 -5.90 -46.50 16.25
CA PRO A 34 -6.91 -46.92 17.22
C PRO A 34 -8.01 -47.76 16.52
N PRO A 35 -8.63 -48.73 17.24
CA PRO A 35 -9.57 -49.67 16.65
C PRO A 35 -10.82 -48.99 16.09
N VAL A 36 -11.19 -49.39 14.87
CA VAL A 36 -12.43 -49.00 14.18
C VAL A 36 -13.63 -49.51 14.96
N GLY A 37 -14.21 -48.63 15.78
CA GLY A 37 -15.51 -48.82 16.39
C GLY A 37 -16.62 -48.65 15.35
N ARG A 38 -17.11 -49.76 14.83
CA ARG A 38 -18.35 -49.83 14.06
C ARG A 38 -19.52 -49.57 15.01
N ILE A 39 -20.17 -48.41 14.87
CA ILE A 39 -21.47 -48.13 15.47
C ILE A 39 -22.45 -47.78 14.35
N ASP A 40 -23.27 -48.76 13.99
CA ASP A 40 -24.51 -48.57 13.25
C ASP A 40 -25.45 -47.67 14.05
N SER A 41 -25.88 -46.54 13.46
CA SER A 41 -27.06 -45.77 13.89
C SER A 41 -27.52 -44.82 12.77
N PRO A 42 -28.83 -44.53 12.71
CA PRO A 42 -29.57 -44.44 11.46
C PRO A 42 -29.44 -43.10 10.73
N ILE A 43 -29.59 -43.16 9.41
CA ILE A 43 -29.77 -42.01 8.53
C ILE A 43 -31.03 -41.24 8.97
N VAL A 44 -30.84 -40.13 9.68
CA VAL A 44 -31.85 -39.09 9.80
C VAL A 44 -31.71 -38.21 8.56
N ASN A 45 -32.65 -38.38 7.62
CA ASN A 45 -32.85 -37.44 6.51
C ASN A 45 -33.17 -36.07 7.11
N THR A 46 -32.17 -35.21 7.21
CA THR A 46 -32.38 -33.81 7.56
C THR A 46 -32.90 -33.12 6.31
N VAL A 47 -34.15 -32.69 6.38
CA VAL A 47 -34.83 -31.96 5.32
C VAL A 47 -34.08 -30.64 5.09
N ASP A 48 -33.65 -30.44 3.85
CA ASP A 48 -33.03 -29.21 3.34
C ASP A 48 -33.97 -28.02 3.60
N THR A 49 -33.64 -27.21 4.61
CA THR A 49 -34.33 -25.95 4.88
C THR A 49 -33.53 -24.86 4.17
N PRO A 50 -34.13 -24.05 3.27
CA PRO A 50 -33.40 -22.98 2.60
C PRO A 50 -32.84 -21.99 3.63
N VAL A 51 -31.52 -21.84 3.67
CA VAL A 51 -30.87 -20.77 4.44
C VAL A 51 -31.36 -19.44 3.84
N PRO A 52 -32.02 -18.56 4.61
CA PRO A 52 -32.42 -17.26 4.11
C PRO A 52 -31.17 -16.47 3.67
N PRO A 53 -31.23 -15.69 2.57
CA PRO A 53 -30.10 -14.91 2.12
C PRO A 53 -29.66 -13.96 3.24
N SER A 54 -28.35 -13.96 3.52
CA SER A 54 -27.77 -13.04 4.49
C SER A 54 -28.17 -11.60 4.12
N PRO A 55 -28.56 -10.76 5.09
CA PRO A 55 -28.90 -9.38 4.82
C PRO A 55 -27.71 -8.67 4.14
N PRO A 56 -27.98 -7.73 3.21
CA PRO A 56 -26.91 -6.96 2.59
C PRO A 56 -26.06 -6.30 3.69
N PRO A 57 -24.74 -6.21 3.50
CA PRO A 57 -23.86 -5.59 4.48
C PRO A 57 -24.37 -4.17 4.81
N PRO A 58 -24.28 -3.74 6.08
CA PRO A 58 -24.77 -2.43 6.48
C PRO A 58 -24.08 -1.35 5.63
N THR A 59 -24.89 -0.51 4.99
CA THR A 59 -24.43 0.71 4.32
C THR A 59 -23.57 1.48 5.33
N PRO A 60 -22.27 1.72 5.06
CA PRO A 60 -21.43 2.53 5.93
C PRO A 60 -22.13 3.87 6.15
N ALA A 61 -22.22 4.33 7.40
CA ALA A 61 -22.81 5.62 7.76
C ALA A 61 -22.32 6.70 6.77
N GLY A 62 -23.26 7.16 5.94
CA GLY A 62 -22.95 7.78 4.66
C GLY A 62 -22.26 9.13 4.84
N THR A 63 -21.04 9.23 4.33
CA THR A 63 -20.56 10.52 3.83
C THR A 63 -21.56 10.97 2.77
N MET A 64 -21.99 12.24 2.80
CA MET A 64 -22.94 12.79 1.83
C MET A 64 -22.48 12.46 0.40
N THR A 65 -23.27 11.64 -0.28
CA THR A 65 -23.06 11.28 -1.68
C THR A 65 -23.40 12.48 -2.56
N ASP A 66 -22.62 12.71 -3.61
CA ASP A 66 -22.93 13.74 -4.59
C ASP A 66 -24.12 13.28 -5.46
N PRO A 67 -25.25 14.01 -5.46
CA PRO A 67 -26.44 13.64 -6.23
C PRO A 67 -26.19 13.61 -7.75
N ASN A 68 -25.14 14.29 -8.23
CA ASN A 68 -24.78 14.34 -9.64
C ASN A 68 -23.68 13.35 -10.02
N ARG A 69 -23.10 12.63 -9.05
CA ARG A 69 -22.00 11.68 -9.28
C ARG A 69 -22.23 10.37 -8.52
N PRO A 70 -22.85 9.36 -9.17
CA PRO A 70 -23.10 8.07 -8.55
C PRO A 70 -21.83 7.45 -7.95
N GLY A 71 -21.93 6.98 -6.71
CA GLY A 71 -20.81 6.33 -6.01
C GLY A 71 -19.66 7.26 -5.62
N ARG A 72 -19.86 8.58 -5.61
CA ARG A 72 -18.88 9.58 -5.16
C ARG A 72 -19.42 10.42 -3.99
N GLY A 73 -18.51 10.91 -3.16
CA GLY A 73 -18.83 11.96 -2.17
C GLY A 73 -18.74 13.35 -2.78
N LEU A 74 -19.18 14.37 -2.03
CA LEU A 74 -19.07 15.79 -2.44
C LEU A 74 -17.63 16.24 -2.71
N ASP A 75 -16.65 15.57 -2.10
CA ASP A 75 -15.21 15.75 -2.31
C ASP A 75 -14.67 15.05 -3.57
N GLY A 76 -15.54 14.40 -4.36
CA GLY A 76 -15.16 13.63 -5.55
C GLY A 76 -14.51 12.28 -5.26
N LEU A 77 -14.19 11.96 -3.99
CA LEU A 77 -13.62 10.66 -3.64
C LEU A 77 -14.62 9.54 -3.94
N PRO A 78 -14.17 8.29 -4.18
CA PRO A 78 -15.03 7.10 -4.23
C PRO A 78 -15.73 6.87 -2.90
N ALA A 79 -17.06 6.66 -2.89
CA ALA A 79 -17.83 6.42 -1.67
C ALA A 79 -17.31 5.19 -0.90
N ILE A 80 -16.83 4.19 -1.64
CA ILE A 80 -16.12 3.03 -1.12
C ILE A 80 -14.78 2.96 -1.85
N ILE A 81 -13.69 2.89 -1.08
CA ILE A 81 -12.35 2.65 -1.60
C ILE A 81 -12.00 1.17 -1.31
N PRO A 82 -11.74 0.35 -2.34
CA PRO A 82 -11.49 -1.07 -2.16
C PRO A 82 -10.13 -1.35 -1.49
N PRO A 83 -9.91 -2.58 -0.97
CA PRO A 83 -8.58 -3.02 -0.51
C PRO A 83 -7.52 -2.93 -1.62
N PRO A 84 -6.22 -2.80 -1.29
CA PRO A 84 -5.15 -2.58 -2.27
C PRO A 84 -4.70 -3.87 -2.97
N ASN A 85 -5.58 -4.46 -3.76
CA ASN A 85 -5.35 -5.72 -4.45
C ASN A 85 -5.34 -5.60 -5.99
N SER A 86 -5.59 -4.40 -6.53
CA SER A 86 -5.64 -4.20 -7.97
C SER A 86 -4.29 -3.78 -8.57
N THR A 87 -4.18 -3.92 -9.89
CA THR A 87 -3.10 -3.34 -10.66
C THR A 87 -3.25 -1.83 -10.79
N VAL A 88 -2.10 -1.16 -11.03
CA VAL A 88 -2.06 0.27 -11.36
C VAL A 88 -3.04 0.56 -12.50
N PRO A 89 -3.88 1.61 -12.41
CA PRO A 89 -4.79 1.94 -13.49
C PRO A 89 -4.02 2.33 -14.76
N THR A 90 -4.55 1.88 -15.88
CA THR A 90 -4.11 2.25 -17.22
C THR A 90 -4.36 3.73 -17.50
N ILE A 91 -3.70 4.26 -18.53
CA ILE A 91 -3.92 5.65 -18.97
C ILE A 91 -5.40 5.88 -19.33
N ALA A 92 -6.02 4.93 -20.03
CA ALA A 92 -7.43 5.00 -20.40
C ALA A 92 -8.36 5.06 -19.18
N GLU A 93 -8.08 4.32 -18.09
CA GLU A 93 -8.84 4.42 -16.85
C GLU A 93 -8.70 5.80 -16.18
N TRP A 94 -7.52 6.42 -16.24
CA TRP A 94 -7.31 7.77 -15.70
C TRP A 94 -8.00 8.85 -16.53
N ASP A 95 -8.01 8.69 -17.85
CA ASP A 95 -8.64 9.65 -18.76
C ASP A 95 -10.17 9.53 -18.70
N ALA A 96 -10.67 8.31 -18.50
CA ALA A 96 -12.08 8.03 -18.26
C ALA A 96 -12.57 8.51 -16.88
N ALA A 97 -11.66 8.84 -15.94
CA ALA A 97 -12.02 9.41 -14.65
C ALA A 97 -12.24 10.93 -14.82
N PRO A 98 -13.49 11.39 -14.99
CA PRO A 98 -13.76 12.75 -15.43
C PRO A 98 -13.70 13.76 -14.27
N TRP A 99 -13.47 13.29 -13.04
CA TRP A 99 -13.56 14.12 -11.85
C TRP A 99 -12.23 14.20 -11.12
N GLU A 100 -11.80 15.44 -10.92
CA GLU A 100 -10.82 15.78 -9.91
C GLU A 100 -11.46 15.62 -8.52
N ILE A 101 -10.68 15.15 -7.56
CA ILE A 101 -11.08 15.12 -6.15
C ILE A 101 -10.66 16.43 -5.47
N THR A 102 -11.44 16.87 -4.50
CA THR A 102 -11.13 18.08 -3.74
C THR A 102 -10.04 17.77 -2.73
N VAL A 103 -8.84 18.33 -2.96
CA VAL A 103 -7.70 18.24 -2.04
C VAL A 103 -7.29 19.64 -1.62
N SER A 104 -7.27 19.87 -0.31
CA SER A 104 -6.88 21.15 0.27
C SER A 104 -5.53 21.60 -0.28
N ARG A 105 -5.50 22.84 -0.78
CA ARG A 105 -4.34 23.53 -1.38
C ARG A 105 -3.80 22.91 -2.69
N SER A 106 -4.44 21.91 -3.29
CA SER A 106 -3.97 21.32 -4.56
C SER A 106 -3.98 22.33 -5.72
N THR A 107 -5.10 23.03 -5.92
CA THR A 107 -5.28 24.00 -7.00
C THR A 107 -4.26 25.16 -6.99
N PRO A 108 -4.03 25.88 -5.86
CA PRO A 108 -3.02 26.93 -5.84
C PRO A 108 -1.59 26.41 -6.06
N LEU A 109 -1.34 25.12 -5.86
CA LEU A 109 -0.05 24.48 -6.13
C LEU A 109 0.12 24.02 -7.59
N GLY A 110 -0.89 24.22 -8.45
CA GLY A 110 -0.85 23.76 -9.84
C GLY A 110 -0.92 22.23 -9.96
N CYS A 111 -1.56 21.56 -9.00
CA CYS A 111 -1.67 20.10 -8.97
C CYS A 111 -3.08 19.63 -9.32
N GLU A 112 -3.18 18.69 -10.26
CA GLU A 112 -4.39 17.90 -10.53
C GLU A 112 -4.38 16.66 -9.63
N THR A 113 -5.49 16.40 -8.92
CA THR A 113 -5.63 15.18 -8.12
C THR A 113 -6.82 14.30 -8.55
N LYS A 114 -6.54 13.06 -8.95
CA LYS A 114 -7.56 12.09 -9.37
C LYS A 114 -7.50 10.81 -8.56
N MET A 115 -8.65 10.18 -8.36
CA MET A 115 -8.74 8.87 -7.72
C MET A 115 -9.53 7.87 -8.55
N VAL A 116 -8.91 6.72 -8.81
CA VAL A 116 -9.49 5.58 -9.51
C VAL A 116 -9.34 4.36 -8.61
N ARG A 117 -10.46 3.78 -8.17
CA ARG A 117 -10.47 2.67 -7.20
C ARG A 117 -9.71 3.08 -5.93
N GLU A 118 -8.66 2.36 -5.55
CA GLU A 118 -7.75 2.67 -4.44
C GLU A 118 -6.53 3.52 -4.83
N TRP A 119 -6.40 3.89 -6.10
CA TRP A 119 -5.24 4.59 -6.61
C TRP A 119 -5.47 6.08 -6.62
N LEU A 120 -4.54 6.81 -6.01
CA LEU A 120 -4.46 8.26 -6.06
C LEU A 120 -3.38 8.66 -7.06
N ARG A 121 -3.73 9.53 -8.01
CA ARG A 121 -2.78 10.21 -8.89
C ARG A 121 -2.76 11.69 -8.52
N VAL A 122 -1.57 12.22 -8.24
CA VAL A 122 -1.32 13.65 -8.08
C VAL A 122 -0.34 14.06 -9.15
N SER A 123 -0.65 15.10 -9.92
CA SER A 123 0.23 15.61 -10.97
C SER A 123 0.34 17.12 -10.86
N CYS A 124 1.48 17.60 -10.35
CA CYS A 124 1.82 19.01 -10.32
C CYS A 124 2.61 19.38 -11.58
N ARG A 125 2.19 20.44 -12.26
CA ARG A 125 2.75 20.85 -13.56
C ARG A 125 3.09 22.33 -13.58
N ASP A 126 4.14 22.65 -14.32
CA ASP A 126 4.64 23.98 -14.61
C ASP A 126 4.89 24.82 -13.35
N GLU A 127 3.96 25.71 -13.03
CA GLU A 127 4.08 26.70 -11.97
C GLU A 127 2.88 26.66 -11.03
N ASN A 128 3.12 26.94 -9.75
CA ASN A 128 2.05 27.26 -8.80
C ASN A 128 1.50 28.67 -9.07
N THR A 129 0.43 29.08 -8.38
CA THR A 129 -0.21 30.38 -8.60
C THR A 129 0.68 31.59 -8.28
N ASP A 130 1.75 31.37 -7.52
CA ASP A 130 2.72 32.39 -7.11
C ASP A 130 3.98 32.39 -8.01
N GLY A 131 3.98 31.63 -9.11
CA GLY A 131 5.06 31.56 -10.09
C GLY A 131 6.22 30.61 -9.73
N GLY A 132 6.09 29.84 -8.65
CA GLY A 132 7.07 28.83 -8.27
C GLY A 132 7.08 27.65 -9.24
N LYS A 133 8.24 27.31 -9.81
CA LYS A 133 8.38 26.20 -10.77
C LYS A 133 8.53 24.87 -10.06
N VAL A 134 7.86 23.83 -10.56
CA VAL A 134 7.99 22.46 -10.01
C VAL A 134 9.43 21.95 -10.14
N LEU A 135 10.01 21.53 -9.01
CA LEU A 135 11.37 20.97 -8.91
C LEU A 135 11.41 19.44 -8.79
N GLY A 136 10.30 18.81 -8.38
CA GLY A 136 10.22 17.37 -8.16
C GLY A 136 9.53 17.02 -6.84
N LEU A 137 9.67 15.78 -6.42
CA LEU A 137 9.08 15.25 -5.20
C LEU A 137 10.01 14.26 -4.48
N SER A 138 9.62 13.80 -3.30
CA SER A 138 10.31 12.73 -2.57
C SER A 138 9.33 12.10 -1.58
N ILE A 139 9.23 10.76 -1.58
CA ILE A 139 8.39 10.05 -0.62
C ILE A 139 9.09 10.07 0.74
N GLU A 140 8.45 10.66 1.75
CA GLU A 140 8.94 10.69 3.14
C GLU A 140 8.43 9.49 3.94
N GLN A 141 7.19 9.07 3.68
CA GLN A 141 6.57 7.92 4.33
C GLN A 141 5.74 7.13 3.32
N LYS A 142 5.98 5.82 3.24
CA LYS A 142 5.16 4.90 2.43
C LYS A 142 3.95 4.41 3.23
N GLY A 143 2.74 4.67 2.73
CA GLY A 143 1.49 4.15 3.29
C GLY A 143 0.90 2.94 2.55
N GLY A 144 1.44 2.56 1.39
CA GLY A 144 0.96 1.43 0.60
C GLY A 144 2.08 0.53 0.13
N VAL A 145 1.73 -0.55 -0.56
CA VAL A 145 2.69 -1.51 -1.12
C VAL A 145 3.41 -0.88 -2.31
N GLN A 146 2.69 -0.09 -3.11
CA GLN A 146 3.19 0.49 -4.35
C GLN A 146 3.06 2.01 -4.38
N ALA A 147 4.12 2.66 -4.87
CA ALA A 147 4.17 4.08 -5.18
C ALA A 147 5.07 4.30 -6.38
N TYR A 148 4.59 5.06 -7.36
CA TYR A 148 5.28 5.38 -8.60
C TYR A 148 5.49 6.89 -8.67
N VAL A 149 6.73 7.28 -8.99
CA VAL A 149 7.14 8.67 -9.10
C VAL A 149 7.56 8.91 -10.54
N TYR A 150 7.06 10.00 -11.11
CA TYR A 150 7.50 10.51 -12.39
C TYR A 150 7.93 11.95 -12.25
N GLU A 151 9.17 12.23 -12.62
CA GLU A 151 9.73 13.57 -12.62
C GLU A 151 10.34 13.88 -13.97
N ARG A 152 10.01 15.06 -14.50
CA ARG A 152 10.73 15.70 -15.59
C ARG A 152 10.70 17.21 -15.37
N LYS A 153 11.42 17.97 -16.18
CA LYS A 153 11.39 19.44 -16.12
C LYS A 153 9.94 19.94 -16.15
N GLY A 154 9.53 20.65 -15.09
CA GLY A 154 8.19 21.21 -14.95
C GLY A 154 7.08 20.21 -14.62
N VAL A 155 7.38 18.95 -14.28
CA VAL A 155 6.34 17.97 -13.89
C VAL A 155 6.83 17.10 -12.75
N ALA A 156 6.01 16.97 -11.71
CA ALA A 156 6.17 16.01 -10.64
C ALA A 156 4.84 15.27 -10.46
N SER A 157 4.84 13.98 -10.73
CA SER A 157 3.64 13.14 -10.63
C SER A 157 3.88 11.96 -9.69
N LEU A 158 2.88 11.68 -8.87
CA LEU A 158 2.82 10.57 -7.93
C LEU A 158 1.60 9.72 -8.26
N VAL A 159 1.78 8.40 -8.28
CA VAL A 159 0.69 7.42 -8.27
C VAL A 159 0.90 6.49 -7.08
N VAL A 160 -0.06 6.44 -6.16
CA VAL A 160 0.05 5.66 -4.91
C VAL A 160 -1.24 4.94 -4.57
N GLN A 161 -1.12 3.75 -3.98
CA GLN A 161 -2.26 3.06 -3.37
C GLN A 161 -2.62 3.68 -2.02
N VAL A 162 -3.90 4.04 -1.86
CA VAL A 162 -4.47 4.54 -0.62
C VAL A 162 -4.95 3.35 0.21
N VAL A 163 -4.28 3.09 1.34
CA VAL A 163 -4.50 1.88 2.14
C VAL A 163 -5.09 2.23 3.50
N LYS A 164 -6.18 1.56 3.87
CA LYS A 164 -6.83 1.72 5.17
C LYS A 164 -5.87 1.35 6.31
N GLY A 165 -5.84 2.17 7.36
CA GLY A 165 -4.95 2.00 8.50
C GLY A 165 -3.51 2.45 8.27
N LYS A 166 -3.23 3.13 7.15
CA LYS A 166 -1.88 3.58 6.80
C LYS A 166 -1.85 5.09 6.53
N LYS A 167 -0.63 5.63 6.60
CA LYS A 167 -0.31 7.01 6.28
C LYS A 167 0.78 7.06 5.21
N HIS A 168 0.55 7.84 4.17
CA HIS A 168 1.53 8.15 3.15
C HIS A 168 1.84 9.65 3.19
N VAL A 169 3.13 9.99 3.10
CA VAL A 169 3.60 11.38 3.07
C VAL A 169 4.58 11.52 1.93
N THR A 170 4.29 12.43 1.00
CA THR A 170 5.19 12.80 -0.09
C THR A 170 5.42 14.30 -0.06
N ARG A 171 6.68 14.69 -0.10
CA ARG A 171 7.10 16.08 -0.20
C ARG A 171 7.24 16.48 -1.66
N PHE A 172 6.47 17.47 -2.08
CA PHE A 172 6.59 18.15 -3.36
C PHE A 172 7.40 19.46 -3.18
N ARG A 173 8.21 19.79 -4.17
CA ARG A 173 9.13 20.93 -4.14
C ARG A 173 8.87 21.83 -5.34
N TRP A 174 8.84 23.13 -5.07
CA TRP A 174 8.87 24.22 -6.04
C TRP A 174 10.07 25.12 -5.75
N THR A 175 10.39 26.05 -6.64
CA THR A 175 11.47 27.02 -6.44
C THR A 175 11.26 27.96 -5.26
N ASP A 176 10.00 28.19 -4.87
CA ASP A 176 9.59 29.15 -3.85
C ASP A 176 9.07 28.49 -2.55
N ARG A 177 8.67 27.21 -2.62
CA ARG A 177 8.07 26.50 -1.49
C ARG A 177 8.27 24.99 -1.53
N THR A 178 7.98 24.39 -0.39
CA THR A 178 7.83 22.95 -0.24
C THR A 178 6.47 22.67 0.38
N GLN A 179 5.81 21.58 -0.03
CA GLN A 179 4.55 21.13 0.56
C GLN A 179 4.55 19.61 0.70
N ARG A 180 3.93 19.12 1.77
CA ARG A 180 3.73 17.69 2.02
C ARG A 180 2.31 17.31 1.65
N LEU A 181 2.16 16.46 0.65
CA LEU A 181 0.93 15.70 0.43
C LEU A 181 0.84 14.64 1.51
N VAL A 182 -0.20 14.73 2.34
CA VAL A 182 -0.51 13.74 3.37
C VAL A 182 -1.78 13.00 2.94
N VAL A 183 -1.66 11.68 2.84
CA VAL A 183 -2.78 10.75 2.69
C VAL A 183 -2.86 9.96 3.99
N ASP A 184 -3.82 10.30 4.84
CA ASP A 184 -3.96 9.71 6.17
C ASP A 184 -5.25 8.90 6.28
N TRP A 185 -5.13 7.59 6.44
CA TRP A 185 -6.26 6.70 6.71
C TRP A 185 -6.08 5.90 8.01
N THR A 186 -5.27 6.43 8.94
CA THR A 186 -4.94 5.73 10.19
C THR A 186 -6.09 5.69 11.19
N SER A 187 -7.06 6.62 11.09
CA SER A 187 -8.26 6.65 11.94
C SER A 187 -9.22 5.46 11.72
N LEU A 188 -8.98 4.61 10.71
CA LEU A 188 -9.82 3.48 10.32
C LEU A 188 -11.28 3.84 9.97
N GLY A 189 -11.56 5.14 9.81
CA GLY A 189 -12.84 5.64 9.33
C GLY A 189 -13.19 5.16 7.92
N PRO A 190 -14.36 5.56 7.40
CA PRO A 190 -14.81 5.13 6.07
C PRO A 190 -13.92 5.65 4.94
N ARG A 191 -13.21 6.76 5.14
CA ARG A 191 -12.43 7.44 4.10
C ARG A 191 -11.12 8.01 4.65
N PRO A 192 -10.08 8.18 3.80
CA PRO A 192 -8.87 8.89 4.15
C PRO A 192 -9.09 10.40 4.21
N THR A 193 -8.21 11.11 4.91
CA THR A 193 -7.98 12.54 4.73
C THR A 193 -6.83 12.74 3.75
N ILE A 194 -7.02 13.59 2.73
CA ILE A 194 -6.00 13.91 1.73
C ILE A 194 -5.84 15.43 1.66
N ALA A 195 -4.64 15.92 1.95
CA ALA A 195 -4.36 17.35 1.97
C ALA A 195 -2.89 17.65 1.67
N PHE A 196 -2.63 18.82 1.08
CA PHE A 196 -1.30 19.43 1.17
C PHE A 196 -1.16 20.21 2.48
N THR A 197 -0.01 20.07 3.12
CA THR A 197 0.37 20.67 4.40
C THR A 197 1.76 21.28 4.29
N ASP A 198 2.06 22.28 5.12
CA ASP A 198 3.40 22.88 5.22
C ASP A 198 4.41 21.92 5.86
#